data_AF-A0A420I9G0-F1
#
_entry.id   AF-A0A420I9G0-F1
#
_cell.length_a   1.000
_cell.length_b   1.000
_cell.length_c   1.000
_cell.angle_alpha   90.00
_cell.angle_beta   90.00
_cell.angle_gamma   90.00
#
_symmetry.space_group_name_H-M   'P 1'
#
loop_
_entity.id
_entity.type
_entity.pdbx_description
1 polymer ?
#
loop_
_entity_poly.entity_id
_entity_poly.type
_entity_poly.pdbx_seq_one_letter_code
_entity_poly.pdbx_strand_id
1 'polypeptide(L)'
;TLSDLRPTWKKIVKRSNITYSISPKKSTGRRPALTPELEDFVCSRFNRQMTYGKLANRLFQHWGVGEKSIKSVFKKRGYSRYLALRKPPISERNRLIRKSWAPSRVGTFVLNF
;
A
#
# COMPACT_ATOMS: atom_id res chain seq x y z
N THR A 1 58.48 -28.05 -6.28
CA THR A 1 58.48 -27.22 -5.06
C THR A 1 57.06 -26.79 -4.77
N LEU A 2 56.36 -27.57 -3.94
CA LEU A 2 54.92 -27.50 -3.66
C LEU A 2 54.65 -26.73 -2.37
N SER A 3 55.15 -25.50 -2.25
CA SER A 3 55.07 -24.72 -0.99
C SER A 3 54.22 -23.45 -1.05
N ASP A 4 53.45 -23.23 -2.11
CA ASP A 4 52.61 -22.03 -2.28
C ASP A 4 51.10 -22.31 -2.22
N LEU A 5 50.67 -23.24 -1.37
CA LEU A 5 49.25 -23.34 -0.98
C LEU A 5 49.01 -22.43 0.23
N ARG A 6 48.66 -21.16 -0.02
CA ARG A 6 48.22 -20.23 1.02
C ARG A 6 46.93 -20.74 1.68
N PRO A 7 46.90 -21.00 3.00
CA PRO A 7 45.67 -21.40 3.66
C PRO A 7 44.80 -20.17 3.97
N THR A 8 43.75 -19.93 3.17
CA THR A 8 42.78 -18.83 3.30
C THR A 8 41.66 -19.10 4.32
N TRP A 9 41.92 -19.86 5.38
CA TRP A 9 40.90 -20.24 6.37
C TRP A 9 41.13 -19.67 7.78
N LYS A 10 42.17 -18.85 7.98
CA LYS A 10 42.36 -18.14 9.25
C LYS A 10 41.50 -16.88 9.32
N LYS A 11 40.27 -17.04 9.81
CA LYS A 11 39.54 -16.08 10.68
C LYS A 11 38.16 -16.63 11.05
N ILE A 12 38.12 -17.69 11.86
CA ILE A 12 36.96 -17.95 12.73
C ILE A 12 37.47 -17.74 14.15
N VAL A 13 37.48 -16.48 14.57
CA VAL A 13 37.68 -16.12 15.98
C VAL A 13 36.34 -16.32 16.66
N LYS A 14 36.24 -17.34 17.52
CA LYS A 14 35.11 -17.57 18.42
C LYS A 14 35.01 -16.38 19.39
N ARG A 15 34.06 -15.48 19.16
CA ARG A 15 33.64 -14.47 20.14
C ARG A 15 32.48 -15.04 20.95
N SER A 16 32.80 -15.63 22.10
CA SER A 16 31.84 -16.14 23.09
C SER A 16 31.32 -14.99 23.95
N ASN A 17 30.23 -14.35 23.51
CA ASN A 17 29.22 -13.68 24.35
C ASN A 17 28.16 -13.06 23.44
N ILE A 18 27.31 -13.89 22.85
CA ILE A 18 26.28 -13.37 21.96
C ILE A 18 24.98 -14.06 22.34
N THR A 19 24.02 -13.24 22.71
CA THR A 19 22.60 -13.58 22.69
C THR A 19 22.17 -13.65 21.23
N TYR A 20 22.60 -14.67 20.49
CA TYR A 20 22.22 -14.82 19.08
C TYR A 20 20.77 -15.27 19.00
N SER A 21 19.95 -14.59 18.21
CA SER A 21 18.73 -15.21 17.69
C SER A 21 19.15 -16.41 16.83
N ILE A 22 18.63 -17.61 17.14
CA ILE A 22 18.90 -18.87 16.41
C ILE A 22 18.47 -18.75 14.93
N SER A 23 17.60 -17.79 14.63
CA SER A 23 17.11 -17.49 13.28
C SER A 23 18.13 -16.68 12.47
N PRO A 24 18.41 -17.04 11.21
CA PRO A 24 19.18 -16.19 10.30
C PRO A 24 18.62 -14.76 10.28
N LYS A 25 19.50 -13.78 10.44
CA LYS A 25 19.11 -12.37 10.33
C LYS A 25 18.57 -12.12 8.92
N LYS A 26 17.33 -11.64 8.81
CA LYS A 26 16.73 -11.31 7.51
C LYS A 26 17.59 -10.26 6.80
N SER A 27 17.88 -10.51 5.52
CA SER A 27 18.51 -9.51 4.67
C SER A 27 17.62 -8.28 4.58
N THR A 28 18.23 -7.11 4.72
CA THR A 28 17.56 -5.84 4.51
C THR A 28 17.48 -5.62 3.01
N GLY A 29 16.43 -6.17 2.39
CA GLY A 29 16.19 -6.04 0.96
C GLY A 29 15.95 -4.59 0.53
N ARG A 30 15.74 -4.38 -0.78
CA ARG A 30 15.43 -3.06 -1.34
C ARG A 30 14.20 -2.47 -0.66
N ARG A 31 14.33 -1.22 -0.18
CA ARG A 31 13.22 -0.47 0.42
C ARG A 31 12.07 -0.32 -0.60
N PRO A 32 10.80 -0.43 -0.17
CA PRO A 32 9.67 -0.21 -1.05
C PRO A 32 9.72 1.22 -1.61
N ALA A 33 9.48 1.37 -2.91
CA ALA A 33 9.56 2.66 -3.61
C ALA A 33 8.41 3.64 -3.28
N LEU A 34 7.42 3.21 -2.48
CA LEU A 34 6.20 3.97 -2.23
C LEU A 34 6.27 4.67 -0.86
N THR A 35 6.28 6.00 -0.86
CA THR A 35 6.20 6.82 0.35
C THR A 35 4.76 6.89 0.89
N PRO A 36 4.56 7.22 2.18
CA PRO A 36 3.22 7.39 2.76
C PRO A 36 2.38 8.46 2.06
N GLU A 37 3.00 9.57 1.67
CA GLU A 37 2.37 10.66 0.92
C GLU A 37 1.74 10.19 -0.40
N LEU A 38 2.37 9.20 -1.04
CA LEU A 38 1.83 8.62 -2.27
C LEU A 38 0.54 7.85 -2.01
N GLU A 39 0.41 7.24 -0.85
CA GLU A 39 -0.79 6.50 -0.50
C GLU A 39 -1.97 7.42 -0.29
N ASP A 40 -1.77 8.50 0.45
CA ASP A 40 -2.80 9.51 0.67
C ASP A 40 -3.26 10.09 -0.67
N PHE A 41 -2.30 10.35 -1.57
CA PHE A 41 -2.59 10.82 -2.90
C PHE A 41 -3.44 9.82 -3.71
N VAL A 42 -3.08 8.53 -3.72
CA VAL A 42 -3.81 7.48 -4.46
C VAL A 42 -5.18 7.19 -3.82
N CYS A 43 -5.29 7.31 -2.50
CA CYS A 43 -6.53 7.12 -1.74
C CYS A 43 -7.50 8.30 -1.84
N SER A 44 -7.06 9.45 -2.36
CA SER A 44 -7.92 10.61 -2.59
C SER A 44 -9.12 10.27 -3.49
N ARG A 45 -10.23 11.00 -3.31
CA ARG A 45 -11.53 10.71 -3.96
C ARG A 45 -11.41 10.59 -5.49
N PHE A 46 -10.57 11.41 -6.11
CA PHE A 46 -10.38 11.43 -7.56
C PHE A 46 -9.46 10.31 -8.03
N ASN A 47 -8.37 10.06 -7.32
CA ASN A 47 -7.33 9.13 -7.78
C ASN A 47 -7.66 7.66 -7.49
N ARG A 48 -8.52 7.37 -6.51
CA ARG A 48 -8.92 5.98 -6.20
C ARG A 48 -9.56 5.27 -7.40
N GLN A 49 -10.19 6.02 -8.32
CA GLN A 49 -10.84 5.49 -9.51
C GLN A 49 -9.87 5.29 -10.68
N MET A 50 -8.68 5.88 -10.65
CA MET A 50 -7.71 5.78 -11.75
C MET A 50 -7.05 4.40 -11.81
N THR A 51 -6.94 3.80 -12.99
CA THR A 51 -6.22 2.52 -13.20
C THR A 51 -4.74 2.62 -12.84
N TYR A 52 -4.11 1.51 -12.44
CA TYR A 52 -2.69 1.53 -12.02
C TYR A 52 -1.79 1.92 -13.20
N GLY A 53 -2.13 1.52 -14.43
CA GLY A 53 -1.42 1.98 -15.62
C GLY A 53 -1.51 3.49 -15.83
N LYS A 54 -2.68 4.10 -15.55
CA LYS A 54 -2.84 5.57 -15.65
C LYS A 54 -2.07 6.31 -14.55
N LEU A 55 -2.01 5.74 -13.35
CA LEU A 55 -1.16 6.23 -12.26
C LEU A 55 0.33 6.15 -12.64
N ALA A 56 0.78 5.00 -13.15
CA ALA A 56 2.16 4.80 -13.59
C ALA A 56 2.56 5.77 -14.71
N ASN A 57 1.72 5.90 -15.74
CA ASN A 57 2.06 6.68 -16.94
C ASN A 57 1.92 8.20 -16.76
N ARG A 58 1.01 8.69 -15.91
CA ARG A 58 0.80 10.15 -15.74
C ARG A 58 1.48 10.71 -14.50
N LEU A 59 1.39 9.99 -13.38
CA LEU A 59 1.71 10.55 -12.07
C LEU A 59 3.06 10.05 -11.57
N PHE A 60 3.41 8.79 -11.84
CA PHE A 60 4.64 8.16 -11.35
C PHE A 60 5.69 7.92 -12.44
N GLN A 61 5.54 8.58 -13.59
CA GLN A 61 6.47 8.44 -14.72
C GLN A 61 7.89 8.83 -14.31
N HIS A 62 8.03 9.93 -13.54
CA HIS A 62 9.30 10.43 -13.04
C HIS A 62 9.95 9.52 -11.97
N TRP A 63 9.18 8.63 -11.33
CA TRP A 63 9.71 7.67 -10.36
C TRP A 63 10.10 6.33 -11.00
N GLY A 64 9.83 6.13 -12.29
CA GLY A 64 10.12 4.87 -13.00
C GLY A 64 9.35 3.67 -12.43
N VAL A 65 8.20 3.91 -11.79
CA VAL A 65 7.43 2.84 -11.13
C VAL A 65 6.39 2.30 -12.10
N GLY A 66 6.59 1.06 -12.53
CA GLY A 66 5.63 0.36 -13.38
C GLY A 66 4.33 -0.02 -12.65
N GLU A 67 3.27 -0.22 -13.42
CA GLU A 67 1.93 -0.61 -12.95
C GLU A 67 1.96 -1.77 -11.92
N LYS A 68 2.69 -2.84 -12.26
CA LYS A 68 2.79 -4.05 -11.43
C LYS A 68 3.43 -3.77 -10.07
N SER A 69 4.41 -2.87 -10.02
CA SER A 69 5.08 -2.47 -8.79
C SER A 69 4.11 -1.74 -7.87
N ILE A 70 3.31 -0.81 -8.41
CA ILE A 70 2.27 -0.12 -7.65
C ILE A 70 1.28 -1.13 -7.08
N LYS A 71 0.70 -1.98 -7.95
CA LYS A 71 -0.26 -3.01 -7.53
C LYS A 71 0.29 -3.93 -6.44
N SER A 72 1.55 -4.36 -6.56
CA SER A 72 2.21 -5.23 -5.57
C SER A 72 2.36 -4.55 -4.22
N VAL A 73 2.77 -3.28 -4.19
CA VAL A 73 2.93 -2.53 -2.94
C VAL A 73 1.58 -2.31 -2.26
N PHE A 74 0.57 -1.83 -2.99
CA PHE A 74 -0.77 -1.65 -2.43
C PHE A 74 -1.35 -2.95 -1.90
N LYS A 75 -1.16 -4.07 -2.62
CA LYS A 75 -1.57 -5.40 -2.15
C LYS A 75 -0.87 -5.81 -0.86
N LYS A 76 0.46 -5.58 -0.75
CA LYS A 76 1.23 -5.88 0.47
C LYS A 76 0.76 -5.08 1.68
N ARG A 77 0.26 -3.87 1.46
CA ARG A 77 -0.30 -3.00 2.51
C ARG A 77 -1.79 -3.27 2.80
N GLY A 78 -2.39 -4.25 2.12
CA GLY A 78 -3.78 -4.65 2.36
C GLY A 78 -4.83 -3.86 1.57
N TYR A 79 -4.41 -2.96 0.69
CA TYR A 79 -5.34 -2.23 -0.16
C TYR A 79 -5.85 -3.11 -1.29
N SER A 80 -7.18 -3.09 -1.46
CA SER A 80 -7.85 -3.62 -2.64
C SER A 80 -8.61 -2.50 -3.34
N ARG A 81 -8.66 -2.54 -4.67
CA ARG A 81 -9.48 -1.59 -5.42
C ARG A 81 -10.84 -2.17 -5.67
N TYR A 82 -11.85 -1.44 -5.20
CA TYR A 82 -13.25 -1.78 -5.41
C TYR A 82 -13.72 -1.30 -6.78
N LEU A 83 -14.56 -2.10 -7.44
CA LEU A 83 -15.21 -1.69 -8.69
C LEU A 83 -16.25 -0.60 -8.36
N ALA A 84 -16.05 0.60 -8.89
CA ALA A 84 -17.02 1.68 -8.77
C ALA A 84 -18.21 1.40 -9.69
N LEU A 85 -19.14 0.57 -9.23
CA LEU A 85 -20.35 0.23 -9.97
C LEU A 85 -21.21 1.50 -10.13
N ARG A 86 -21.75 1.68 -11.34
CA ARG A 86 -22.71 2.75 -11.59
C ARG A 86 -23.93 2.49 -10.73
N LYS A 87 -24.37 3.52 -10.01
CA LYS A 87 -25.70 3.48 -9.42
C LYS A 87 -26.71 3.36 -10.56
N PRO A 88 -27.77 2.55 -10.42
CA PRO A 88 -28.85 2.52 -11.39
C PRO A 88 -29.40 3.95 -11.56
N PRO A 89 -29.76 4.36 -12.79
CA PRO A 89 -30.34 5.68 -13.02
C PRO A 89 -31.61 5.82 -12.18
N ILE A 90 -31.71 6.91 -11.42
CA ILE A 90 -32.88 7.21 -10.60
C ILE A 90 -33.69 8.29 -11.29
N SER A 91 -35.00 8.08 -11.43
CA SER A 91 -35.90 9.13 -11.89
C SER A 91 -35.98 10.25 -10.85
N GLU A 92 -36.25 11.47 -11.29
CA GLU A 92 -36.38 12.62 -10.39
C GLU A 92 -37.48 12.39 -9.34
N ARG A 93 -38.61 11.80 -9.74
CA ARG A 93 -39.70 11.36 -8.85
C ARG A 93 -39.20 10.44 -7.73
N ASN A 94 -38.43 9.41 -8.07
CA ASN A 94 -37.90 8.46 -7.09
C ASN A 94 -36.83 9.10 -6.19
N ARG A 95 -36.07 10.08 -6.70
CA ARG A 95 -35.12 10.86 -5.91
C ARG A 95 -35.84 11.69 -4.85
N LEU A 96 -36.91 12.39 -5.23
CA LEU A 96 -37.73 13.20 -4.32
C LEU A 96 -38.40 12.32 -3.24
N ILE A 97 -38.98 11.18 -3.62
CA ILE A 97 -39.54 10.21 -2.67
C ILE A 97 -38.43 9.74 -1.70
N ARG A 98 -37.28 9.30 -2.18
CA ARG A 98 -36.19 8.87 -1.27
C ARG A 98 -35.73 9.99 -0.34
N LYS A 99 -35.73 11.25 -0.80
CA LYS A 99 -35.37 12.41 0.00
C LYS A 99 -36.42 12.72 1.07
N SER A 100 -37.72 12.58 0.77
CA SER A 100 -38.80 12.80 1.75
C SER A 100 -38.87 11.72 2.83
N TRP A 101 -38.34 10.52 2.57
CA TRP A 101 -38.21 9.43 3.56
C TRP A 101 -36.95 9.54 4.45
N ALA A 102 -35.99 10.41 4.09
CA ALA A 102 -34.75 10.61 4.83
C ALA A 102 -34.85 11.32 6.21
N PRO A 103 -35.83 12.21 6.50
CA PRO A 103 -35.87 12.95 7.77
C PRO A 103 -36.06 12.05 9.00
N SER A 104 -36.53 10.81 8.84
CA SER A 104 -36.91 9.94 9.96
C SER A 104 -35.77 9.11 10.56
N ARG A 105 -34.53 9.18 10.03
CA ARG A 105 -33.42 8.28 10.44
C ARG A 105 -32.11 8.96 10.84
N VAL A 106 -32.03 10.28 10.79
CA VAL A 106 -30.92 11.03 11.41
C VAL A 106 -31.39 11.47 12.78
N GLY A 107 -31.16 10.61 13.77
CA GLY A 107 -31.40 10.95 15.17
C GLY A 107 -30.65 12.23 15.51
N THR A 108 -31.40 13.29 15.79
CA THR A 108 -30.90 14.50 16.40
C THR A 108 -30.40 14.12 17.81
N PHE A 109 -29.12 13.78 17.94
CA PHE A 109 -28.46 13.83 19.24
C PHE A 109 -28.30 15.31 19.59
N VAL A 110 -29.37 15.89 20.13
CA VAL A 110 -29.28 17.17 20.85
C VAL A 110 -28.60 16.83 22.17
N LEU A 111 -27.28 17.04 22.23
CA LEU A 111 -26.57 17.14 23.49
C LEU A 111 -26.93 18.50 24.09
N ASN A 112 -27.87 18.49 25.05
CA ASN A 112 -28.06 19.62 25.95
C ASN A 112 -26.84 19.66 26.88
N PHE A 113 -26.03 20.72 26.75
CA PHE A 113 -25.04 21.14 27.76
C PHE A 113 -25.71 22.08 28.74
#